data_AF-A0A957NKS4-F1
#
_entry.id   AF-A0A957NKS4-F1
#
_cell.length_a   1.000
_cell.length_b   1.000
_cell.length_c   1.000
_cell.angle_alpha   90.00
_cell.angle_beta   90.00
_cell.angle_gamma   90.00
#
_symmetry.space_group_name_H-M   'P 1'
#
loop_
_entity.id
_entity.type
_entity.pdbx_description
1 polymer ?
#
loop_
_entity_poly.entity_id
_entity_poly.type
_entity_poly.pdbx_seq_one_letter_code
_entity_poly.pdbx_strand_id
1 'polypeptide(L)'
;MNVRRWRFAFVFVITLCLFDVCVSSPLLALSWPGAPSSLESQSASAANATPTAAQRIIDHQSASELYLPLVRNGGGSGGTRPTAINQSTPTAIGATGTPTAPSTPLPTAQPTLHEYIIGYFASWSVYDRDFHVADIQADRLTHINYAFANISEQGECTLGDPYADTEKIYPKTDNENDPPGTLHGSFNQLRILKEAHSHLKTLISVGGWNWSSRFSDVALTPESRARFAQSCVTFMTRYGFDGIDIDWEYPVSGGLAGNGARPEDKQNFTLLLAELRSTMDAQGAADSRAYLLSIAAPASPSQYVNLELDKIHVYLDWINVMTYDFHTGAETSTKLAAPLFAASDDQTANA
;
A
#
# COMPACT_ATOMS: atom_id res chain seq x y z
N MET A 1 12.22 8.26 -23.75
CA MET A 1 11.11 7.59 -23.03
C MET A 1 11.58 6.20 -22.63
N ASN A 2 11.92 6.01 -21.36
CA ASN A 2 12.27 4.70 -20.83
C ASN A 2 10.97 3.93 -20.57
N VAL A 3 10.74 2.86 -21.33
CA VAL A 3 9.62 1.95 -21.12
C VAL A 3 9.96 1.09 -19.91
N ARG A 4 9.32 1.36 -18.75
CA ARG A 4 9.37 0.48 -17.59
C ARG A 4 8.68 -0.84 -17.97
N ARG A 5 9.42 -1.96 -17.92
CA ARG A 5 8.88 -3.31 -18.18
C ARG A 5 8.40 -3.95 -16.89
N TRP A 6 7.35 -4.75 -17.01
CA TRP A 6 6.68 -5.56 -15.99
C TRP A 6 7.63 -6.11 -14.91
N ARG A 7 7.31 -5.82 -13.64
CA ARG A 7 7.93 -6.41 -12.46
C ARG A 7 6.80 -6.80 -11.50
N PHE A 8 6.66 -8.10 -11.26
CA PHE A 8 5.75 -8.64 -10.26
C PHE A 8 6.57 -9.00 -9.03
N ALA A 9 6.05 -8.67 -7.85
CA ALA A 9 6.58 -9.15 -6.57
C ALA A 9 5.54 -10.09 -5.97
N PHE A 10 5.99 -11.24 -5.47
CA PHE A 10 5.13 -12.16 -4.73
C PHE A 10 5.04 -11.68 -3.29
N VAL A 11 3.82 -11.50 -2.81
CA VAL A 11 3.56 -11.11 -1.43
C VAL A 11 3.20 -12.33 -0.60
N PHE A 12 3.91 -12.50 0.51
CA PHE A 12 3.50 -13.36 1.60
C PHE A 12 3.00 -12.44 2.72
N VAL A 13 1.68 -12.25 2.83
CA VAL A 13 1.09 -11.81 4.09
C VAL A 13 0.86 -13.08 4.91
N ILE A 14 1.69 -13.30 5.93
CA ILE A 14 1.40 -14.33 6.93
C ILE A 14 0.33 -13.75 7.86
N THR A 15 -0.92 -13.75 7.41
CA THR A 15 -2.07 -13.58 8.30
C THR A 15 -2.25 -14.90 9.03
N LEU A 16 -1.60 -15.04 10.20
CA LEU A 16 -2.05 -16.02 11.18
C LEU A 16 -3.42 -15.54 11.67
N CYS A 17 -4.47 -16.05 11.04
CA CYS A 17 -5.84 -16.00 11.53
C CYS A 17 -5.91 -16.76 12.85
N LEU A 18 -5.67 -16.06 13.97
CA LEU A 18 -6.18 -16.48 15.27
C LEU A 18 -7.48 -15.71 15.49
N PHE A 19 -8.59 -16.42 15.32
CA PHE A 19 -9.91 -15.93 15.65
C PHE A 19 -10.01 -15.72 17.16
N ASP A 20 -10.49 -14.55 17.58
CA ASP A 20 -11.30 -14.41 18.79
C ASP A 20 -12.68 -13.90 18.36
N VAL A 21 -13.56 -14.83 18.02
CA VAL A 21 -15.00 -14.56 17.95
C VAL A 21 -15.62 -15.31 19.11
N CYS A 22 -15.83 -14.60 20.22
CA CYS A 22 -16.72 -15.05 21.28
C CYS A 22 -18.17 -14.96 20.78
N VAL A 23 -18.65 -16.01 20.09
CA VAL A 23 -20.09 -16.25 19.97
C VAL A 23 -20.55 -16.93 21.26
N SER A 24 -21.22 -16.16 22.11
CA SER A 24 -22.02 -16.72 23.19
C SER A 24 -23.20 -17.48 22.56
N SER A 25 -23.23 -18.80 22.67
CA SER A 25 -24.42 -19.60 22.40
C SER A 25 -24.58 -20.68 23.47
N PRO A 26 -25.82 -20.96 23.91
CA PRO A 26 -26.09 -21.61 25.17
C PRO A 26 -25.84 -23.12 25.10
N LEU A 27 -25.18 -23.64 26.13
CA LEU A 27 -25.03 -25.07 26.37
C LEU A 27 -26.39 -25.75 26.53
N LEU A 28 -26.69 -26.69 25.63
CA LEU A 28 -27.67 -27.74 25.85
C LEU A 28 -27.13 -28.67 26.95
N ALA A 29 -27.64 -28.53 28.16
CA ALA A 29 -27.34 -29.43 29.27
C ALA A 29 -28.10 -30.75 29.10
N LEU A 30 -27.35 -31.85 28.91
CA LEU A 30 -27.85 -33.20 29.18
C LEU A 30 -28.04 -33.37 30.69
N SER A 31 -29.24 -33.75 31.10
CA SER A 31 -29.61 -34.01 32.49
C SER A 31 -29.31 -35.45 32.90
N TRP A 32 -28.81 -35.62 34.13
CA TRP A 32 -28.81 -36.89 34.89
C TRP A 32 -29.34 -36.61 36.32
N PRO A 33 -30.13 -37.51 36.93
CA PRO A 33 -30.92 -37.19 38.12
C PRO A 33 -30.23 -37.61 39.44
N GLY A 34 -30.31 -36.77 40.49
CA GLY A 34 -30.09 -37.23 41.86
C GLY A 34 -29.63 -36.20 42.90
N ALA A 35 -30.60 -35.59 43.61
CA ALA A 35 -30.53 -35.07 44.99
C ALA A 35 -29.85 -33.69 45.27
N PRO A 36 -30.12 -33.00 46.41
CA PRO A 36 -31.24 -32.06 46.55
C PRO A 36 -30.85 -30.63 47.00
N SER A 37 -31.88 -29.77 46.99
CA SER A 37 -32.00 -28.32 47.22
C SER A 37 -31.45 -27.70 48.52
N SER A 38 -30.93 -26.47 48.43
CA SER A 38 -31.21 -25.27 49.29
C SER A 38 -30.28 -24.13 48.85
N LEU A 39 -30.79 -23.05 48.25
CA LEU A 39 -31.31 -21.80 48.83
C LEU A 39 -30.27 -20.65 48.89
N GLU A 40 -30.81 -19.47 48.55
CA GLU A 40 -30.38 -18.10 48.87
C GLU A 40 -29.41 -17.35 47.94
N SER A 41 -30.04 -16.53 47.10
CA SER A 41 -29.55 -15.26 46.57
C SER A 41 -29.35 -14.22 47.69
N GLN A 42 -28.19 -13.58 47.75
CA GLN A 42 -28.07 -12.25 48.34
C GLN A 42 -27.15 -11.35 47.50
N SER A 43 -27.72 -10.20 47.15
CA SER A 43 -27.14 -9.03 46.51
C SER A 43 -26.36 -8.16 47.50
N ALA A 44 -25.20 -7.67 47.08
CA ALA A 44 -24.49 -6.48 47.58
C ALA A 44 -23.39 -6.18 46.54
N SER A 45 -23.00 -4.96 46.16
CA SER A 45 -23.34 -3.59 46.53
C SER A 45 -22.56 -2.65 45.58
N ALA A 46 -23.11 -1.46 45.32
CA ALA A 46 -22.45 -0.12 45.25
C ALA A 46 -21.13 0.08 44.45
N ALA A 47 -20.80 1.24 43.89
CA ALA A 47 -21.44 2.51 43.57
C ALA A 47 -20.44 3.30 42.71
N ASN A 48 -20.96 4.32 42.02
CA ASN A 48 -20.31 5.31 41.18
C ASN A 48 -18.91 5.80 41.57
N ALA A 49 -18.11 6.10 40.54
CA ALA A 49 -17.31 7.34 40.51
C ALA A 49 -17.05 7.80 39.06
N THR A 50 -17.63 8.94 38.69
CA THR A 50 -17.19 9.79 37.58
C THR A 50 -16.00 10.65 38.05
N PRO A 51 -15.15 11.14 37.14
CA PRO A 51 -15.03 12.60 37.08
C PRO A 51 -14.96 13.18 35.66
N THR A 52 -15.38 14.44 35.59
CA THR A 52 -15.54 15.32 34.44
C THR A 52 -14.31 16.16 34.10
N ALA A 53 -14.17 16.41 32.78
CA ALA A 53 -13.82 17.67 32.10
C ALA A 53 -12.41 18.31 32.23
N ALA A 54 -11.80 18.52 31.05
CA ALA A 54 -11.17 19.79 30.70
C ALA A 54 -11.17 19.99 29.17
N GLN A 55 -12.20 20.67 28.66
CA GLN A 55 -12.17 21.33 27.36
C GLN A 55 -11.13 22.46 27.39
N ARG A 56 -10.26 22.53 26.38
CA ARG A 56 -9.61 23.80 25.99
C ARG A 56 -9.86 24.05 24.51
N ILE A 57 -10.48 25.20 24.29
CA ILE A 57 -10.67 25.93 23.04
C ILE A 57 -9.30 26.35 22.52
N ILE A 58 -9.02 26.12 21.23
CA ILE A 58 -7.95 26.81 20.51
C ILE A 58 -8.62 27.68 19.46
N ASP A 59 -8.58 28.99 19.69
CA ASP A 59 -8.74 30.03 18.68
C ASP A 59 -7.61 29.93 17.66
N HIS A 60 -7.95 29.79 16.37
CA HIS A 60 -7.02 30.04 15.28
C HIS A 60 -7.21 31.49 14.79
N GLN A 61 -6.31 32.39 15.21
CA GLN A 61 -6.09 33.68 14.57
C GLN A 61 -4.67 33.77 14.00
N SER A 62 -4.56 34.59 12.95
CA SER A 62 -3.38 35.09 12.19
C SER A 62 -2.68 34.10 11.25
N ALA A 63 -2.73 34.32 9.92
CA ALA A 63 -1.98 35.30 9.10
C ALA A 63 -0.50 34.90 8.99
N SER A 64 0.20 34.92 7.86
CA SER A 64 0.11 35.75 6.66
C SER A 64 1.03 35.19 5.57
N GLU A 65 0.64 35.45 4.32
CA GLU A 65 1.44 35.74 3.12
C GLU A 65 2.98 35.70 3.21
N LEU A 66 3.60 34.98 2.25
CA LEU A 66 4.83 35.44 1.59
C LEU A 66 4.79 35.02 0.11
N TYR A 67 4.49 36.02 -0.73
CA TYR A 67 4.47 35.98 -2.19
C TYR A 67 5.76 36.62 -2.68
N LEU A 68 6.55 35.95 -3.52
CA LEU A 68 7.65 36.55 -4.28
C LEU A 68 7.71 35.95 -5.70
N PRO A 69 8.18 36.71 -6.72
CA PRO A 69 7.52 36.77 -8.01
C PRO A 69 8.15 35.91 -9.11
N LEU A 70 7.30 35.52 -10.06
CA LEU A 70 7.65 34.98 -11.37
C LEU A 70 8.41 36.03 -12.21
N VAL A 71 9.64 35.70 -12.61
CA VAL A 71 10.35 36.40 -13.69
C VAL A 71 9.98 35.72 -15.01
N ARG A 72 9.30 36.48 -15.88
CA ARG A 72 9.14 36.19 -17.31
C ARG A 72 10.44 36.50 -18.04
N ASN A 73 10.77 35.67 -19.03
CA ASN A 73 11.35 36.13 -20.29
C ASN A 73 10.85 35.24 -21.43
N GLY A 74 10.37 35.88 -22.49
CA GLY A 74 9.79 35.22 -23.66
C GLY A 74 10.65 35.33 -24.91
N GLY A 75 10.16 34.68 -25.97
CA GLY A 75 10.29 35.11 -27.36
C GLY A 75 11.40 34.45 -28.19
N GLY A 76 11.01 33.87 -29.33
CA GLY A 76 11.92 33.73 -30.47
C GLY A 76 11.68 32.53 -31.39
N SER A 77 10.83 32.70 -32.39
CA SER A 77 10.51 31.78 -33.49
C SER A 77 11.65 31.58 -34.51
N GLY A 78 11.58 30.49 -35.29
CA GLY A 78 12.10 30.48 -36.67
C GLY A 78 12.43 29.10 -37.22
N GLY A 79 11.59 28.58 -38.13
CA GLY A 79 11.83 27.32 -38.84
C GLY A 79 12.57 27.52 -40.17
N THR A 80 13.02 26.41 -40.77
CA THR A 80 12.87 26.04 -42.19
C THR A 80 13.51 24.67 -42.47
N ARG A 81 12.87 23.88 -43.34
CA ARG A 81 13.26 22.55 -43.87
C ARG A 81 13.60 22.71 -45.37
N PRO A 82 13.94 21.64 -46.13
CA PRO A 82 15.29 21.17 -46.48
C PRO A 82 15.60 21.29 -48.00
N THR A 83 16.83 21.00 -48.42
CA THR A 83 17.23 21.00 -49.85
C THR A 83 17.61 19.60 -50.38
N ALA A 84 16.88 19.19 -51.42
CA ALA A 84 17.26 18.49 -52.66
C ALA A 84 18.14 17.22 -52.67
N ILE A 85 17.44 16.10 -52.87
CA ILE A 85 17.61 15.01 -53.87
C ILE A 85 18.56 15.27 -55.05
N ASN A 86 19.44 14.30 -55.33
CA ASN A 86 20.08 14.09 -56.63
C ASN A 86 19.83 12.66 -57.11
N GLN A 87 19.35 12.52 -58.35
CA GLN A 87 19.01 11.27 -59.03
C GLN A 87 20.13 10.89 -60.02
N SER A 88 20.50 9.61 -60.06
CA SER A 88 21.22 9.02 -61.20
C SER A 88 20.62 7.66 -61.55
N THR A 89 20.46 7.46 -62.86
CA THR A 89 19.75 6.41 -63.61
C THR A 89 20.44 5.02 -63.61
N PRO A 90 19.73 3.94 -64.02
CA PRO A 90 20.12 2.56 -63.76
C PRO A 90 20.90 1.90 -64.92
N THR A 91 21.77 0.95 -64.59
CA THR A 91 22.27 -0.09 -65.51
C THR A 91 22.07 -1.45 -64.86
N ALA A 92 21.51 -2.39 -65.62
CA ALA A 92 21.09 -3.70 -65.14
C ALA A 92 22.08 -4.83 -65.50
N ILE A 93 21.90 -5.92 -64.76
CA ILE A 93 22.23 -7.34 -65.00
C ILE A 93 23.49 -7.87 -64.31
N GLY A 94 23.24 -8.81 -63.38
CA GLY A 94 24.21 -9.74 -62.82
C GLY A 94 23.63 -10.47 -61.61
N ALA A 95 22.83 -11.51 -61.83
CA ALA A 95 22.31 -12.37 -60.77
C ALA A 95 23.41 -13.27 -60.20
N THR A 96 23.56 -13.30 -58.88
CA THR A 96 23.63 -14.49 -57.98
C THR A 96 24.32 -14.11 -56.66
N GLY A 97 23.62 -14.30 -55.55
CA GLY A 97 24.17 -14.18 -54.20
C GLY A 97 23.21 -13.49 -53.24
N THR A 98 22.49 -14.25 -52.42
CA THR A 98 21.69 -13.74 -51.31
C THR A 98 22.63 -13.11 -50.27
N PRO A 99 22.56 -11.80 -49.96
CA PRO A 99 23.40 -11.22 -48.92
C PRO A 99 22.90 -11.71 -47.56
N THR A 100 23.72 -12.50 -46.87
CA THR A 100 23.44 -12.84 -45.47
C THR A 100 23.78 -11.61 -44.64
N ALA A 101 22.80 -11.00 -44.01
CA ALA A 101 23.00 -9.87 -43.11
C ALA A 101 23.94 -10.29 -41.95
N PRO A 102 24.90 -9.45 -41.55
CA PRO A 102 25.71 -9.74 -40.38
C PRO A 102 24.81 -9.77 -39.14
N SER A 103 24.70 -10.95 -38.51
CA SER A 103 24.00 -11.12 -37.25
C SER A 103 24.85 -10.53 -36.14
N THR A 104 24.56 -9.28 -35.76
CA THR A 104 25.05 -8.71 -34.50
C THR A 104 24.51 -9.59 -33.37
N PRO A 105 25.36 -10.20 -32.51
CA PRO A 105 24.86 -10.96 -31.38
C PRO A 105 24.06 -10.03 -30.46
N LEU A 106 22.83 -10.45 -30.15
CA LEU A 106 21.97 -9.77 -29.20
C LEU A 106 22.73 -9.66 -27.86
N PRO A 107 22.74 -8.50 -27.18
CA PRO A 107 23.40 -8.36 -25.89
C PRO A 107 22.88 -9.46 -24.94
N THR A 108 23.76 -10.38 -24.56
CA THR A 108 23.46 -11.54 -23.71
C THR A 108 23.53 -11.19 -22.22
N ALA A 109 23.27 -9.92 -21.87
CA ALA A 109 23.06 -9.55 -20.49
C ALA A 109 21.64 -9.99 -20.12
N GLN A 110 21.53 -11.17 -19.53
CA GLN A 110 20.36 -11.52 -18.72
C GLN A 110 20.14 -10.36 -17.75
N PRO A 111 18.97 -9.70 -17.74
CA PRO A 111 18.70 -8.71 -16.71
C PRO A 111 18.85 -9.43 -15.38
N THR A 112 19.74 -8.96 -14.52
CA THR A 112 19.76 -9.40 -13.12
C THR A 112 18.37 -9.13 -12.58
N LEU A 113 17.59 -10.18 -12.32
CA LEU A 113 16.28 -10.05 -11.70
C LEU A 113 16.53 -9.32 -10.39
N HIS A 114 16.03 -8.09 -10.28
CA HIS A 114 16.01 -7.42 -8.99
C HIS A 114 14.91 -8.13 -8.21
N GLU A 115 15.31 -9.08 -7.37
CA GLU A 115 14.39 -9.93 -6.65
C GLU A 115 13.73 -9.10 -5.54
N TYR A 116 12.43 -8.80 -5.71
CA TYR A 116 11.65 -8.14 -4.67
C TYR A 116 11.22 -9.18 -3.65
N ILE A 117 11.88 -9.19 -2.50
CA ILE A 117 11.44 -9.91 -1.30
C ILE A 117 10.81 -8.88 -0.36
N ILE A 118 9.47 -8.91 -0.26
CA ILE A 118 8.68 -7.89 0.41
C ILE A 118 7.94 -8.52 1.59
N GLY A 119 8.14 -7.98 2.79
CA GLY A 119 7.40 -8.38 3.98
C GLY A 119 6.42 -7.30 4.43
N TYR A 120 5.20 -7.67 4.83
CA TYR A 120 4.30 -6.76 5.52
C TYR A 120 4.56 -6.80 7.03
N PHE A 121 4.78 -5.63 7.63
CA PHE A 121 4.84 -5.46 9.08
C PHE A 121 3.55 -4.82 9.57
N ALA A 122 2.75 -5.59 10.32
CA ALA A 122 1.50 -5.11 10.89
C ALA A 122 1.76 -4.25 12.13
N SER A 123 1.21 -3.04 12.19
CA SER A 123 1.37 -2.07 13.28
C SER A 123 0.97 -2.68 14.63
N TRP A 124 -0.12 -3.44 14.63
CA TRP A 124 -0.66 -4.11 15.82
C TRP A 124 0.12 -5.37 16.25
N SER A 125 1.20 -5.74 15.55
CA SER A 125 2.05 -6.86 15.96
C SER A 125 2.85 -6.59 17.23
N VAL A 126 3.03 -5.32 17.60
CA VAL A 126 3.79 -4.87 18.79
C VAL A 126 3.05 -5.03 20.13
N TYR A 127 1.84 -5.60 20.09
CA TYR A 127 0.98 -5.89 21.24
C TYR A 127 1.03 -7.38 21.55
N ASP A 128 -0.09 -8.10 21.47
CA ASP A 128 -0.21 -9.49 21.90
C ASP A 128 0.65 -10.48 21.08
N ARG A 129 1.02 -10.11 19.85
CA ARG A 129 1.94 -10.92 19.04
C ARG A 129 3.40 -10.77 19.48
N ASP A 130 3.71 -9.74 20.27
CA ASP A 130 5.05 -9.42 20.77
C ASP A 130 6.12 -9.48 19.68
N PHE A 131 5.77 -8.99 18.48
CA PHE A 131 6.66 -8.96 17.33
C PHE A 131 6.93 -7.51 16.96
N HIS A 132 8.19 -7.10 17.06
CA HIS A 132 8.63 -5.73 16.87
C HIS A 132 9.48 -5.60 15.62
N VAL A 133 9.69 -4.36 15.17
CA VAL A 133 10.57 -4.06 14.03
C VAL A 133 11.98 -4.62 14.23
N ALA A 134 12.45 -4.66 15.48
CA ALA A 134 13.75 -5.23 15.84
C ALA A 134 13.85 -6.75 15.63
N ASP A 135 12.73 -7.47 15.52
CA ASP A 135 12.69 -8.92 15.29
C ASP A 135 12.71 -9.28 13.79
N ILE A 136 12.60 -8.28 12.91
CA ILE A 136 12.61 -8.47 11.46
C ILE A 136 14.00 -8.91 11.00
N GLN A 137 14.06 -10.01 10.25
CA GLN A 137 15.29 -10.49 9.59
C GLN A 137 15.57 -9.68 8.31
N ALA A 138 15.94 -8.41 8.48
CA ALA A 138 16.06 -7.42 7.40
C ALA A 138 17.06 -7.81 6.28
N ASP A 139 18.08 -8.60 6.58
CA ASP A 139 19.03 -9.10 5.56
C ASP A 139 18.38 -10.04 4.53
N ARG A 140 17.18 -10.56 4.82
CA ARG A 140 16.42 -11.43 3.92
C ARG A 140 15.37 -10.68 3.13
N LEU A 141 15.18 -9.39 3.40
CA LEU A 141 14.16 -8.56 2.77
C LEU A 141 14.83 -7.47 1.92
N THR A 142 14.11 -7.10 0.88
CA THR A 142 14.43 -5.91 0.07
C THR A 142 13.53 -4.75 0.45
N HIS A 143 12.26 -5.04 0.77
CA HIS A 143 11.27 -4.04 1.13
C HIS A 143 10.44 -4.50 2.33
N ILE A 144 9.99 -3.52 3.12
CA ILE A 144 8.97 -3.69 4.16
C ILE A 144 7.81 -2.78 3.82
N ASN A 145 6.61 -3.34 3.76
CA ASN A 145 5.37 -2.59 3.70
C ASN A 145 4.80 -2.48 5.12
N TYR A 146 4.71 -1.26 5.66
CA TYR A 146 4.12 -1.03 6.98
C TYR A 146 2.60 -0.96 6.85
N ALA A 147 1.92 -1.87 7.52
CA ALA A 147 0.47 -2.03 7.52
C ALA A 147 -0.12 -1.50 8.84
N PHE A 148 -1.00 -0.50 8.87
CA PHE A 148 -1.43 0.34 7.76
C PHE A 148 -1.53 1.79 8.23
N ALA A 149 -1.36 2.73 7.30
CA ALA A 149 -1.95 4.06 7.41
C ALA A 149 -3.43 4.00 7.00
N ASN A 150 -4.21 4.95 7.48
CA ASN A 150 -5.64 5.06 7.20
C ASN A 150 -5.95 6.34 6.40
N ILE A 151 -7.19 6.48 5.95
CA ILE A 151 -7.73 7.65 5.27
C ILE A 151 -8.66 8.38 6.26
N SER A 152 -8.38 9.65 6.54
CA SER A 152 -9.19 10.49 7.41
C SER A 152 -10.55 10.81 6.78
N GLU A 153 -11.46 11.38 7.58
CA GLU A 153 -12.73 11.92 7.08
C GLU A 153 -12.56 13.00 6.01
N GLN A 154 -11.44 13.72 6.04
CA GLN A 154 -11.09 14.76 5.09
C GLN A 154 -10.47 14.21 3.80
N GLY A 155 -10.28 12.89 3.71
CA GLY A 155 -9.66 12.24 2.56
C GLY A 155 -8.14 12.36 2.54
N GLU A 156 -7.50 12.37 3.72
CA GLU A 156 -6.06 12.55 3.87
C GLU A 156 -5.43 11.31 4.51
N CYS A 157 -4.18 10.99 4.13
CA CYS A 157 -3.40 9.94 4.79
C CYS A 157 -3.17 10.29 6.26
N THR A 158 -3.50 9.37 7.16
CA THR A 158 -3.35 9.52 8.61
C THR A 158 -2.75 8.26 9.25
N LEU A 159 -2.24 8.41 10.47
CA LEU A 159 -1.77 7.29 11.29
C LEU A 159 -2.91 6.28 11.49
N GLY A 160 -2.58 4.99 11.48
CA GLY A 160 -3.53 3.93 11.76
C GLY A 160 -3.67 3.72 13.27
N ASP A 161 -2.54 3.72 13.98
CA ASP A 161 -2.45 3.56 15.42
C ASP A 161 -1.34 4.49 15.95
N PRO A 162 -1.67 5.73 16.37
CA PRO A 162 -0.66 6.70 16.79
C PRO A 162 0.31 6.18 17.86
N TYR A 163 -0.18 5.33 18.77
CA TYR A 163 0.64 4.75 19.82
C TYR A 163 1.69 3.80 19.23
N ALA A 164 1.27 2.77 18.51
CA ALA A 164 2.21 1.81 17.89
C ALA A 164 3.10 2.47 16.82
N ASP A 165 2.55 3.41 16.07
CA ASP A 165 3.22 4.05 14.92
C ASP A 165 4.32 5.01 15.40
N THR A 166 4.03 5.86 16.40
CA THR A 166 4.89 7.03 16.71
C THR A 166 5.19 7.28 18.18
N GLU A 167 4.50 6.67 19.14
CA GLU A 167 4.62 7.02 20.57
C GLU A 167 5.23 5.91 21.44
N LYS A 168 5.07 4.63 21.06
CA LYS A 168 5.55 3.50 21.85
C LYS A 168 7.06 3.62 22.07
N ILE A 169 7.46 3.69 23.33
CA ILE A 169 8.86 3.78 23.75
C ILE A 169 9.52 2.40 23.66
N TYR A 170 10.67 2.34 22.99
CA TYR A 170 11.56 1.19 22.96
C TYR A 170 12.83 1.49 23.78
N PRO A 171 12.96 0.99 25.03
CA PRO A 171 14.02 1.41 25.95
C PRO A 171 15.46 1.20 25.47
N LYS A 172 15.68 0.37 24.44
CA LYS A 172 17.01 0.14 23.85
C LYS A 172 17.45 1.28 22.93
N THR A 173 16.52 2.07 22.42
CA THR A 173 16.75 3.08 21.38
C THR A 173 16.16 4.44 21.69
N ASP A 174 15.18 4.49 22.60
CA ASP A 174 14.45 5.69 23.01
C ASP A 174 14.70 6.01 24.49
N ASN A 175 14.54 7.28 24.86
CA ASN A 175 14.53 7.73 26.24
C ASN A 175 13.14 8.25 26.62
N GLU A 176 12.61 7.81 27.75
CA GLU A 176 11.28 8.24 28.25
C GLU A 176 11.19 9.75 28.52
N ASN A 177 12.33 10.44 28.64
CA ASN A 177 12.43 11.89 28.83
C ASN A 177 12.81 12.64 27.54
N ASP A 178 12.70 11.99 26.37
CA ASP A 178 12.97 12.66 25.10
C ASP A 178 12.05 13.88 24.90
N PRO A 179 12.53 14.94 24.22
CA PRO A 179 11.75 16.15 24.04
C PRO A 179 10.38 15.89 23.37
N PRO A 180 9.34 16.65 23.72
CA PRO A 180 8.05 16.55 23.06
C PRO A 180 8.17 16.67 21.53
N GLY A 181 7.53 15.76 20.80
CA GLY A 181 7.60 15.70 19.34
C GLY A 181 8.74 14.85 18.80
N THR A 182 9.54 14.21 19.65
CA THR A 182 10.48 13.15 19.23
C THR A 182 9.69 11.98 18.65
N LEU A 183 10.13 11.49 17.49
CA LEU A 183 9.53 10.33 16.86
C LEU A 183 9.97 9.06 17.61
N HIS A 184 9.01 8.30 18.11
CA HIS A 184 9.21 6.97 18.67
C HIS A 184 8.42 5.95 17.85
N GLY A 185 7.96 4.87 18.50
CA GLY A 185 7.12 3.86 17.88
C GLY A 185 7.84 3.11 16.76
N SER A 186 7.06 2.32 16.04
CA SER A 186 7.55 1.49 14.95
C SER A 186 8.18 2.31 13.83
N PHE A 187 7.75 3.57 13.63
CA PHE A 187 8.34 4.45 12.61
C PHE A 187 9.79 4.83 12.95
N ASN A 188 10.10 5.15 14.22
CA ASN A 188 11.49 5.36 14.61
C ASN A 188 12.31 4.07 14.49
N GLN A 189 11.74 2.93 14.91
CA GLN A 189 12.42 1.64 14.79
C GLN A 189 12.75 1.27 13.33
N LEU A 190 11.85 1.57 12.38
CA LEU A 190 12.11 1.36 10.96
C LEU A 190 13.23 2.25 10.43
N ARG A 191 13.33 3.49 10.91
CA ARG A 191 14.45 4.39 10.57
C ARG A 191 15.78 3.80 11.05
N ILE A 192 15.84 3.34 12.29
CA ILE A 192 17.02 2.69 12.88
C ILE A 192 17.37 1.41 12.10
N LEU A 193 16.37 0.58 11.75
CA LEU A 193 16.59 -0.63 10.97
C LEU A 193 17.19 -0.33 9.59
N LYS A 194 16.72 0.73 8.91
CA LYS A 194 17.29 1.16 7.61
C LYS A 194 18.70 1.73 7.72
N GLU A 195 19.04 2.38 8.84
CA GLU A 195 20.41 2.84 9.09
C GLU A 195 21.38 1.64 9.20
N ALA A 196 20.93 0.52 9.80
CA ALA A 196 21.70 -0.72 9.88
C ALA A 196 21.72 -1.51 8.56
N HIS A 197 20.64 -1.46 7.77
CA HIS A 197 20.46 -2.22 6.52
C HIS A 197 20.18 -1.29 5.34
N SER A 198 21.21 -0.62 4.83
CA SER A 198 21.08 0.42 3.78
C SER A 198 20.41 -0.03 2.47
N HIS A 199 20.40 -1.34 2.17
CA HIS A 199 19.71 -1.91 1.01
C HIS A 199 18.19 -1.88 1.17
N LEU A 200 17.70 -1.99 2.41
CA LEU A 200 16.29 -2.09 2.73
C LEU A 200 15.53 -0.83 2.34
N LYS A 201 14.28 -1.01 1.89
CA LYS A 201 13.33 0.06 1.64
C LYS A 201 12.06 -0.15 2.45
N THR A 202 11.41 0.92 2.87
CA THR A 202 10.16 0.87 3.62
C THR A 202 9.09 1.67 2.91
N LEU A 203 7.93 1.07 2.65
CA LEU A 203 6.76 1.75 2.11
C LEU A 203 5.69 1.82 3.20
N ILE A 204 4.91 2.90 3.22
CA ILE A 204 3.69 2.97 4.01
C ILE A 204 2.54 2.40 3.18
N SER A 205 1.89 1.34 3.66
CA SER A 205 0.68 0.80 3.04
C SER A 205 -0.53 1.55 3.56
N VAL A 206 -1.35 2.09 2.67
CA VAL A 206 -2.57 2.84 3.01
C VAL A 206 -3.78 1.96 2.70
N GLY A 207 -4.67 1.79 3.67
CA GLY A 207 -5.91 1.03 3.50
C GLY A 207 -5.87 -0.38 4.10
N GLY A 208 -5.98 -1.39 3.24
CA GLY A 208 -6.24 -2.78 3.58
C GLY A 208 -7.73 -3.06 3.81
N TRP A 209 -8.04 -4.32 4.14
CA TRP A 209 -9.40 -4.83 4.29
C TRP A 209 -10.33 -3.92 5.11
N ASN A 210 -9.89 -3.45 6.28
CA ASN A 210 -10.70 -2.68 7.22
C ASN A 210 -10.82 -1.18 6.90
N TRP A 211 -9.88 -0.62 6.15
CA TRP A 211 -9.74 0.84 5.97
C TRP A 211 -9.85 1.29 4.51
N SER A 212 -10.44 0.44 3.67
CA SER A 212 -10.68 0.74 2.26
C SER A 212 -11.96 1.54 1.97
N SER A 213 -12.78 1.83 2.98
CA SER A 213 -14.12 2.40 2.80
C SER A 213 -14.17 3.78 2.14
N ARG A 214 -13.07 4.55 2.23
CA ARG A 214 -12.99 5.94 1.73
C ARG A 214 -12.28 6.07 0.38
N PHE A 215 -11.73 4.98 -0.17
CA PHE A 215 -10.97 5.08 -1.42
C PHE A 215 -11.82 5.59 -2.59
N SER A 216 -13.06 5.12 -2.71
CA SER A 216 -13.95 5.57 -3.78
C SER A 216 -14.19 7.10 -3.73
N ASP A 217 -14.23 7.69 -2.54
CA ASP A 217 -14.40 9.14 -2.38
C ASP A 217 -13.14 9.92 -2.72
N VAL A 218 -11.96 9.47 -2.27
CA VAL A 218 -10.69 10.16 -2.57
C VAL A 218 -10.25 9.97 -4.03
N ALA A 219 -10.75 8.93 -4.71
CA ALA A 219 -10.47 8.69 -6.12
C ALA A 219 -11.38 9.52 -7.05
N LEU A 220 -12.55 9.98 -6.57
CA LEU A 220 -13.67 10.44 -7.39
C LEU A 220 -13.36 11.67 -8.25
N THR A 221 -12.90 12.76 -7.64
CA THR A 221 -12.68 14.04 -8.33
C THR A 221 -11.19 14.39 -8.40
N PRO A 222 -10.75 15.21 -9.38
CA PRO A 222 -9.37 15.72 -9.43
C PRO A 222 -8.92 16.35 -8.11
N GLU A 223 -9.79 17.13 -7.45
CA GLU A 223 -9.50 17.82 -6.20
C GLU A 223 -9.32 16.84 -5.03
N SER A 224 -10.18 15.80 -4.95
CA SER A 224 -10.07 14.77 -3.93
C SER A 224 -8.80 13.92 -4.09
N ARG A 225 -8.43 13.59 -5.33
CA ARG A 225 -7.20 12.86 -5.65
C ARG A 225 -5.97 13.68 -5.30
N ALA A 226 -5.93 14.95 -5.70
CA ALA A 226 -4.81 15.85 -5.41
C ALA A 226 -4.62 16.03 -3.90
N ARG A 227 -5.71 16.20 -3.14
CA ARG A 227 -5.67 16.28 -1.68
C ARG A 227 -5.08 15.01 -1.06
N PHE A 228 -5.63 13.86 -1.43
CA PHE A 228 -5.14 12.58 -0.92
C PHE A 228 -3.66 12.36 -1.27
N ALA A 229 -3.29 12.49 -2.55
CA ALA A 229 -1.93 12.31 -3.01
C ALA A 229 -0.94 13.23 -2.30
N GLN A 230 -1.27 14.52 -2.17
CA GLN A 230 -0.42 15.48 -1.46
C GLN A 230 -0.27 15.09 0.02
N SER A 231 -1.35 14.73 0.70
CA SER A 231 -1.30 14.33 2.10
C SER A 231 -0.47 13.06 2.33
N CYS A 232 -0.56 12.08 1.43
CA CYS A 232 0.22 10.84 1.52
C CYS A 232 1.70 11.08 1.24
N VAL A 233 2.05 11.96 0.30
CA VAL A 233 3.45 12.37 0.07
C VAL A 233 4.00 13.13 1.27
N THR A 234 3.22 14.02 1.88
CA THR A 234 3.60 14.69 3.13
C THR A 234 3.78 13.70 4.28
N PHE A 235 2.89 12.72 4.42
CA PHE A 235 3.01 11.65 5.42
C PHE A 235 4.28 10.82 5.19
N MET A 236 4.50 10.36 3.96
CA MET A 236 5.66 9.56 3.55
C MET A 236 6.97 10.28 3.87
N THR A 237 7.09 11.54 3.47
CA THR A 237 8.31 12.33 3.72
C THR A 237 8.50 12.66 5.20
N ARG A 238 7.42 13.03 5.91
CA ARG A 238 7.45 13.34 7.35
C ARG A 238 8.00 12.19 8.19
N TYR A 239 7.59 10.96 7.89
CA TYR A 239 8.00 9.77 8.64
C TYR A 239 9.14 8.98 7.98
N GLY A 240 9.73 9.52 6.91
CA GLY A 240 10.93 8.98 6.29
C GLY A 240 10.73 7.67 5.54
N PHE A 241 9.53 7.41 5.00
CA PHE A 241 9.27 6.27 4.12
C PHE A 241 9.88 6.50 2.72
N ASP A 242 10.19 5.41 2.03
CA ASP A 242 10.83 5.40 0.72
C ASP A 242 9.80 5.28 -0.42
N GLY A 243 8.53 5.12 -0.06
CA GLY A 243 7.43 4.99 -1.00
C GLY A 243 6.07 4.81 -0.33
N ILE A 244 5.05 4.67 -1.17
CA ILE A 244 3.65 4.48 -0.81
C ILE A 244 3.16 3.19 -1.47
N ASP A 245 2.42 2.39 -0.73
CA ASP A 245 1.72 1.21 -1.22
C ASP A 245 0.21 1.44 -1.04
N ILE A 246 -0.57 1.34 -2.11
CA ILE A 246 -2.03 1.49 -2.03
C ILE A 246 -2.69 0.12 -1.97
N ASP A 247 -3.40 -0.14 -0.89
CA ASP A 247 -4.13 -1.39 -0.67
C ASP A 247 -5.64 -1.09 -0.61
N TRP A 248 -6.23 -0.84 -1.78
CA TRP A 248 -7.67 -0.63 -1.92
C TRP A 248 -8.38 -1.96 -2.17
N GLU A 249 -9.16 -2.39 -1.19
CA GLU A 249 -9.96 -3.62 -1.23
C GLU A 249 -11.47 -3.35 -1.28
N TYR A 250 -12.12 -3.28 -2.45
CA TYR A 250 -11.54 -3.23 -3.81
C TYR A 250 -12.25 -2.16 -4.66
N PRO A 251 -11.64 -1.66 -5.74
CA PRO A 251 -12.32 -0.79 -6.68
C PRO A 251 -13.59 -1.44 -7.25
N VAL A 252 -14.67 -0.67 -7.38
CA VAL A 252 -15.98 -1.02 -7.96
C VAL A 252 -16.83 -2.00 -7.14
N SER A 253 -16.28 -3.11 -6.67
CA SER A 253 -17.04 -4.14 -5.95
C SER A 253 -16.16 -5.08 -5.13
N GLY A 254 -16.76 -5.75 -4.14
CA GLY A 254 -16.06 -6.60 -3.18
C GLY A 254 -15.70 -5.85 -1.91
N GLY A 255 -14.74 -6.38 -1.14
CA GLY A 255 -14.31 -5.77 0.11
C GLY A 255 -15.31 -5.95 1.25
N LEU A 256 -15.08 -5.22 2.35
CA LEU A 256 -16.01 -5.19 3.47
C LEU A 256 -17.35 -4.54 3.11
N ALA A 257 -18.42 -5.09 3.67
CA ALA A 257 -19.76 -4.51 3.54
C ALA A 257 -19.78 -3.07 4.08
N GLY A 258 -20.28 -2.14 3.27
CA GLY A 258 -20.32 -0.71 3.59
C GLY A 258 -19.15 0.10 3.05
N ASN A 259 -18.15 -0.53 2.40
CA ASN A 259 -17.13 0.21 1.65
C ASN A 259 -17.78 1.04 0.54
N GLY A 260 -17.31 2.27 0.35
CA GLY A 260 -17.71 3.11 -0.77
C GLY A 260 -17.32 2.43 -2.09
N ALA A 261 -18.26 2.36 -3.02
CA ALA A 261 -18.07 1.70 -4.30
C ALA A 261 -18.85 2.43 -5.40
N ARG A 262 -18.19 2.66 -6.53
CA ARG A 262 -18.76 3.29 -7.72
C ARG A 262 -18.32 2.56 -8.99
N PRO A 263 -19.18 2.45 -10.02
CA PRO A 263 -18.78 1.88 -11.31
C PRO A 263 -17.56 2.58 -11.93
N GLU A 264 -17.40 3.88 -11.68
CA GLU A 264 -16.29 4.70 -12.16
C GLU A 264 -14.97 4.43 -11.43
N ASP A 265 -14.97 3.69 -10.32
CA ASP A 265 -13.77 3.40 -9.53
C ASP A 265 -12.68 2.71 -10.36
N LYS A 266 -13.06 1.94 -11.40
CA LYS A 266 -12.10 1.34 -12.34
C LYS A 266 -11.20 2.39 -12.99
N GLN A 267 -11.78 3.47 -13.52
CA GLN A 267 -11.02 4.56 -14.13
C GLN A 267 -10.46 5.52 -13.08
N ASN A 268 -11.21 5.78 -12.01
CA ASN A 268 -10.77 6.68 -10.95
C ASN A 268 -9.53 6.15 -10.23
N PHE A 269 -9.39 4.83 -10.07
CA PHE A 269 -8.18 4.25 -9.52
C PHE A 269 -6.96 4.48 -10.42
N THR A 270 -7.10 4.33 -11.73
CA THR A 270 -6.03 4.69 -12.69
C THR A 270 -5.63 6.17 -12.55
N LEU A 271 -6.62 7.06 -12.44
CA LEU A 271 -6.37 8.50 -12.27
C LEU A 271 -5.74 8.82 -10.91
N LEU A 272 -6.10 8.09 -9.86
CA LEU A 272 -5.50 8.22 -8.52
C LEU A 272 -4.03 7.83 -8.53
N LEU A 273 -3.69 6.70 -9.17
CA LEU A 273 -2.30 6.27 -9.31
C LEU A 273 -1.48 7.24 -10.17
N ALA A 274 -2.07 7.81 -11.23
CA ALA A 274 -1.44 8.85 -12.03
C ALA A 274 -1.13 10.11 -11.21
N GLU A 275 -2.09 10.56 -10.39
CA GLU A 275 -1.94 11.72 -9.50
C GLU A 275 -0.82 11.46 -8.47
N LEU A 276 -0.90 10.33 -7.73
CA LEU A 276 0.13 9.93 -6.78
C LEU A 276 1.52 9.90 -7.41
N ARG A 277 1.68 9.26 -8.57
CA ARG A 277 2.97 9.19 -9.26
C ARG A 277 3.51 10.57 -9.59
N SER A 278 2.67 11.45 -10.13
CA SER A 278 3.03 12.83 -10.45
C SER A 278 3.47 13.62 -9.21
N THR A 279 2.69 13.55 -8.13
CA THR A 279 3.02 14.23 -6.86
C THR A 279 4.32 13.69 -6.26
N MET A 280 4.52 12.37 -6.28
CA MET A 280 5.74 11.72 -5.78
C MET A 280 6.97 12.06 -6.63
N ASP A 281 6.83 12.17 -7.95
CA ASP A 281 7.93 12.56 -8.83
C ASP A 281 8.34 14.02 -8.62
N ALA A 282 7.37 14.92 -8.41
CA ALA A 282 7.64 16.32 -8.08
C ALA A 282 8.38 16.44 -6.74
N GLN A 283 7.92 15.74 -5.70
CA GLN A 283 8.61 15.69 -4.40
C GLN A 283 10.00 15.06 -4.54
N GLY A 284 10.11 13.97 -5.30
CA GLY A 284 11.39 13.30 -5.55
C GLY A 284 12.41 14.19 -6.26
N ALA A 285 11.97 15.00 -7.22
CA ALA A 285 12.83 15.98 -7.86
C ALA A 285 13.33 17.05 -6.87
N ALA A 286 12.48 17.51 -5.95
CA ALA A 286 12.87 18.45 -4.89
C ALA A 286 13.89 17.83 -3.91
N ASP A 287 13.70 16.57 -3.56
CA ASP A 287 14.56 15.85 -2.60
C ASP A 287 15.79 15.20 -3.25
N SER A 288 15.94 15.32 -4.58
CA SER A 288 16.94 14.59 -5.36
C SER A 288 16.91 13.07 -5.12
N ARG A 289 15.70 12.52 -5.05
CA ARG A 289 15.43 11.13 -4.66
C ARG A 289 14.30 10.53 -5.49
N ALA A 290 14.38 9.24 -5.82
CA ALA A 290 13.25 8.52 -6.40
C ALA A 290 12.41 7.86 -5.28
N TYR A 291 11.10 8.08 -5.31
CA TYR A 291 10.13 7.45 -4.41
C TYR A 291 9.37 6.31 -5.11
N LEU A 292 9.12 5.23 -4.37
CA LEU A 292 8.51 4.00 -4.88
C LEU A 292 6.99 4.04 -4.74
N LEU A 293 6.25 3.63 -5.76
CA LEU A 293 4.80 3.47 -5.71
C LEU A 293 4.42 2.03 -6.07
N SER A 294 3.71 1.35 -5.18
CA SER A 294 3.15 0.02 -5.42
C SER A 294 1.66 -0.02 -5.08
N ILE A 295 1.03 -1.13 -5.44
CA ILE A 295 -0.30 -1.49 -4.98
C ILE A 295 -0.32 -2.94 -4.53
N ALA A 296 -1.16 -3.26 -3.55
CA ALA A 296 -1.68 -4.61 -3.36
C ALA A 296 -2.90 -4.81 -4.25
N ALA A 297 -2.84 -5.80 -5.14
CA ALA A 297 -3.86 -6.07 -6.14
C ALA A 297 -4.51 -7.45 -5.91
N PRO A 298 -5.82 -7.60 -6.13
CA PRO A 298 -6.50 -8.87 -6.00
C PRO A 298 -6.02 -9.87 -7.06
N ALA A 299 -6.00 -11.15 -6.69
CA ALA A 299 -5.72 -12.25 -7.60
C ALA A 299 -6.98 -12.82 -8.30
N SER A 300 -8.19 -12.59 -7.75
CA SER A 300 -9.43 -13.14 -8.31
C SER A 300 -9.85 -12.42 -9.60
N PRO A 301 -10.26 -13.18 -10.65
CA PRO A 301 -10.79 -12.62 -11.90
C PRO A 301 -11.96 -11.65 -11.73
N SER A 302 -12.84 -11.92 -10.78
CA SER A 302 -14.00 -11.06 -10.49
C SER A 302 -13.63 -9.68 -9.94
N GLN A 303 -12.41 -9.53 -9.41
CA GLN A 303 -11.93 -8.31 -8.77
C GLN A 303 -10.91 -7.60 -9.66
N TYR A 304 -9.91 -8.30 -10.21
CA TYR A 304 -8.91 -7.64 -11.07
C TYR A 304 -9.51 -7.14 -12.39
N VAL A 305 -10.68 -7.65 -12.83
CA VAL A 305 -11.42 -7.10 -13.98
C VAL A 305 -11.82 -5.63 -13.76
N ASN A 306 -11.89 -5.18 -12.51
CA ASN A 306 -12.17 -3.80 -12.12
C ASN A 306 -10.92 -2.91 -12.14
N LEU A 307 -9.76 -3.43 -12.54
CA LEU A 307 -8.53 -2.67 -12.72
C LEU A 307 -8.20 -2.48 -14.21
N GLU A 308 -7.69 -1.32 -14.60
CA GLU A 308 -7.12 -1.11 -15.93
C GLU A 308 -5.64 -1.53 -15.94
N LEU A 309 -5.38 -2.83 -15.79
CA LEU A 309 -4.02 -3.40 -15.67
C LEU A 309 -3.08 -2.97 -16.82
N ASP A 310 -3.63 -2.81 -18.02
CA ASP A 310 -2.94 -2.33 -19.22
C ASP A 310 -2.56 -0.84 -19.16
N LYS A 311 -3.08 -0.09 -18.19
CA LYS A 311 -2.82 1.35 -18.00
C LYS A 311 -2.09 1.67 -16.71
N ILE A 312 -2.43 1.01 -15.60
CA ILE A 312 -1.89 1.39 -14.28
C ILE A 312 -0.40 1.09 -14.13
N HIS A 313 0.12 0.08 -14.84
CA HIS A 313 1.50 -0.39 -14.69
C HIS A 313 2.57 0.67 -14.99
N VAL A 314 2.24 1.72 -15.75
CA VAL A 314 3.19 2.80 -16.07
C VAL A 314 3.47 3.72 -14.87
N TYR A 315 2.57 3.74 -13.88
CA TYR A 315 2.67 4.55 -12.68
C TYR A 315 3.35 3.82 -11.52
N LEU A 316 3.41 2.49 -11.59
CA LEU A 316 3.84 1.63 -10.49
C LEU A 316 5.27 1.14 -10.70
N ASP A 317 6.02 1.03 -9.60
CA ASP A 317 7.32 0.37 -9.59
C ASP A 317 7.17 -1.16 -9.63
N TRP A 318 6.14 -1.69 -8.97
CA TRP A 318 5.67 -3.08 -9.06
C TRP A 318 4.22 -3.22 -8.60
N ILE A 319 3.65 -4.41 -8.79
CA ILE A 319 2.35 -4.81 -8.25
C ILE A 319 2.55 -6.01 -7.32
N ASN A 320 2.02 -5.90 -6.11
CA ASN A 320 1.92 -6.96 -5.12
C ASN A 320 0.63 -7.75 -5.36
N VAL A 321 0.70 -8.92 -6.00
CA VAL A 321 -0.52 -9.71 -6.25
C VAL A 321 -0.85 -10.56 -5.04
N MET A 322 -2.01 -10.32 -4.42
CA MET A 322 -2.50 -11.02 -3.23
C MET A 322 -2.97 -12.43 -3.58
N THR A 323 -2.02 -13.32 -3.82
CA THR A 323 -2.20 -14.72 -4.24
C THR A 323 -2.44 -15.65 -3.06
N TYR A 324 -3.31 -15.21 -2.15
CA TYR A 324 -3.75 -15.90 -0.95
C TYR A 324 -5.21 -15.52 -0.68
N ASP A 325 -5.81 -16.12 0.36
CA ASP A 325 -7.23 -15.98 0.70
C ASP A 325 -8.19 -16.34 -0.45
N PHE A 326 -7.76 -17.22 -1.36
CA PHE A 326 -8.63 -17.79 -2.39
C PHE A 326 -9.78 -18.59 -1.80
N HIS A 327 -9.52 -19.21 -0.64
CA HIS A 327 -10.49 -19.88 0.21
C HIS A 327 -10.28 -19.47 1.67
N THR A 328 -11.39 -19.20 2.37
CA THR A 328 -11.37 -18.71 3.76
C THR A 328 -12.24 -19.58 4.67
N GLY A 329 -12.12 -19.38 5.98
CA GLY A 329 -12.95 -20.07 6.98
C GLY A 329 -14.44 -19.75 6.95
N ALA A 330 -14.88 -18.84 6.06
CA ALA A 330 -16.30 -18.55 5.84
C ALA A 330 -17.01 -19.63 4.99
N GLU A 331 -16.26 -20.48 4.30
CA GLU A 331 -16.81 -21.57 3.47
C GLU A 331 -17.14 -22.82 4.30
N THR A 332 -18.10 -23.61 3.83
CA THR A 332 -18.49 -24.88 4.47
C THR A 332 -17.62 -26.07 4.06
N SER A 333 -16.71 -25.89 3.11
CA SER A 333 -15.79 -26.92 2.59
C SER A 333 -14.34 -26.48 2.71
N THR A 334 -13.47 -27.38 3.15
CA THR A 334 -12.01 -27.13 3.24
C THR A 334 -11.36 -27.16 1.86
N LYS A 335 -10.56 -26.14 1.56
CA LYS A 335 -9.80 -25.97 0.31
C LYS A 335 -8.47 -25.23 0.57
N LEU A 336 -7.64 -25.11 -0.46
CA LEU A 336 -6.32 -24.46 -0.36
C LEU A 336 -6.46 -22.93 -0.33
N ALA A 337 -5.90 -22.25 0.67
CA ALA A 337 -5.99 -20.79 0.76
C ALA A 337 -5.07 -20.04 -0.22
N ALA A 338 -3.95 -20.66 -0.64
CA ALA A 338 -2.94 -20.07 -1.52
C ALA A 338 -2.32 -21.12 -2.48
N PRO A 339 -3.13 -21.81 -3.32
CA PRO A 339 -2.61 -22.77 -4.28
C PRO A 339 -1.78 -22.08 -5.38
N LEU A 340 -0.68 -22.71 -5.79
CA LEU A 340 0.07 -22.29 -6.98
C LEU A 340 -0.65 -22.68 -8.28
N PHE A 341 -1.39 -23.78 -8.25
CA PHE A 341 -2.16 -24.31 -9.36
C PHE A 341 -3.53 -24.77 -8.87
N ALA A 342 -4.55 -24.66 -9.73
CA ALA A 342 -5.88 -25.18 -9.46
C ALA A 342 -5.83 -26.62 -8.93
N ALA A 343 -6.51 -26.86 -7.81
CA ALA A 343 -6.69 -28.20 -7.27
C ALA A 343 -7.72 -28.95 -8.13
N SER A 344 -7.50 -30.24 -8.38
CA SER A 344 -8.37 -31.04 -9.26
C SER A 344 -9.82 -31.16 -8.78
N ASP A 345 -10.04 -30.98 -7.48
CA ASP A 345 -11.33 -31.02 -6.80
C ASP A 345 -11.92 -29.63 -6.52
N ASP A 346 -11.21 -28.56 -6.90
CA ASP A 346 -11.69 -27.19 -6.77
C ASP A 346 -12.11 -26.62 -8.12
N GLN A 347 -13.43 -26.47 -8.29
CA GLN A 347 -14.05 -25.96 -9.51
C GLN A 347 -14.40 -24.47 -9.41
N THR A 348 -13.90 -23.77 -8.40
CA THR A 348 -14.19 -22.34 -8.24
C THR A 348 -13.36 -21.49 -9.19
N ALA A 349 -13.90 -20.33 -9.57
CA ALA A 349 -13.19 -19.35 -10.39
C ALA A 349 -12.03 -18.64 -9.65
N ASN A 350 -11.76 -19.02 -8.40
CA ASN A 350 -10.73 -18.46 -7.55
C ASN A 350 -9.39 -19.21 -7.69
N ALA A 351 -9.33 -20.35 -8.39
CA ALA A 351 -8.14 -21.21 -8.45
C ALA A 351 -7.51 -21.30 -9.86
#